data_AF-A3IKB5-F1
#
_entry.id   AF-A3IKB5-F1
#
_cell.length_a   1.000
_cell.length_b   1.000
_cell.length_c   1.000
_cell.angle_alpha   90.00
_cell.angle_beta   90.00
_cell.angle_gamma   90.00
#
_symmetry.space_group_name_H-M   'P 1'
#
loop_
_entity.id
_entity.type
_entity.pdbx_description
1 polymer ?
#
loop_
_entity_poly.entity_id
_entity_poly.type
_entity_poly.pdbx_seq_one_letter_code
_entity_poly.pdbx_strand_id
1 'polypeptide(L)'
;MKKITYDPDADAAYIRLRDSKIIDSETIGEGVICDYDENEQIVGIEILSVKKRTPEEIKTINIPLTTEDKQQLKNLLNLFNYVAS
;
A
#
# COMPACT_ATOMS: atom_id res chain seq x y z
N MET A 1 13.52 6.46 2.57
CA MET A 1 12.20 6.25 3.21
C MET A 1 11.86 4.77 3.13
N LYS A 2 11.29 4.16 4.17
CA LYS A 2 10.88 2.74 4.11
C LYS A 2 9.68 2.62 3.16
N LYS A 3 9.76 1.74 2.15
CA LYS A 3 8.70 1.55 1.14
C LYS A 3 7.54 0.69 1.65
N ILE A 4 7.77 -0.10 2.69
CA ILE A 4 6.75 -0.85 3.42
C ILE A 4 7.01 -0.61 4.90
N THR A 5 5.99 -0.23 5.65
CA THR A 5 6.04 -0.05 7.10
C THR A 5 4.83 -0.67 7.76
N TYR A 6 5.01 -1.10 8.99
CA TYR A 6 3.95 -1.54 9.86
C TYR A 6 4.07 -0.80 11.19
N ASP A 7 3.00 -0.15 11.61
CA ASP A 7 2.85 0.47 12.92
C ASP A 7 2.01 -0.48 13.81
N PRO A 8 2.62 -1.11 14.82
CA PRO A 8 1.92 -2.06 15.68
C PRO A 8 0.94 -1.42 16.68
N ASP A 9 1.12 -0.13 17.00
CA ASP A 9 0.28 0.63 17.93
C ASP A 9 -1.00 1.08 17.21
N ALA A 10 -0.88 1.52 15.95
CA ALA A 10 -2.02 1.82 15.09
C ALA A 10 -2.66 0.58 14.44
N ASP A 11 -1.99 -0.57 14.48
CA ASP A 11 -2.32 -1.77 13.70
C ASP A 11 -2.53 -1.46 12.21
N ALA A 12 -1.59 -0.72 11.64
CA ALA A 12 -1.67 -0.18 10.29
C ALA A 12 -0.42 -0.55 9.47
N ALA A 13 -0.63 -1.09 8.26
CA ALA A 13 0.42 -1.27 7.28
C ALA A 13 0.33 -0.17 6.23
N TYR A 14 1.49 0.33 5.81
CA TYR A 14 1.60 1.33 4.77
C TYR A 14 2.58 0.89 3.69
N ILE A 15 2.18 1.02 2.43
CA ILE A 15 2.99 0.75 1.25
C ILE A 15 3.15 2.05 0.48
N ARG A 16 4.39 2.50 0.31
CA ARG A 16 4.74 3.68 -0.47
C ARG A 16 5.16 3.25 -1.88
N LEU A 17 4.37 3.58 -2.89
CA LEU A 17 4.68 3.28 -4.29
C LEU A 17 5.58 4.37 -4.90
N ARG A 18 5.26 5.64 -4.65
CA ARG A 18 5.93 6.81 -5.27
C ARG A 18 6.55 7.72 -4.22
N ASP A 19 7.47 8.58 -4.64
CA ASP A 19 8.03 9.62 -3.76
C ASP A 19 7.38 10.99 -3.96
N SER A 20 6.37 11.09 -4.84
CA SER A 20 5.57 12.29 -5.06
C SER A 20 4.82 12.74 -3.80
N LYS A 21 4.49 14.03 -3.74
CA LYS A 21 3.77 14.61 -2.61
C LYS A 21 2.34 14.09 -2.58
N ILE A 22 1.87 13.66 -1.40
CA ILE A 22 0.45 13.37 -1.18
C ILE A 22 -0.29 14.70 -1.10
N ILE A 23 -1.33 14.86 -1.92
CA ILE A 23 -2.21 16.02 -1.88
C ILE A 23 -3.64 15.67 -1.45
N ASP A 24 -4.01 14.39 -1.54
CA ASP A 24 -5.34 13.90 -1.19
C ASP A 24 -5.29 12.44 -0.71
N SER A 25 -6.32 12.01 0.01
CA SER A 25 -6.47 10.63 0.51
C SER A 25 -7.93 10.20 0.43
N GLU A 26 -8.17 8.99 -0.10
CA GLU A 26 -9.52 8.43 -0.24
C GLU A 26 -9.63 7.07 0.47
N THR A 27 -10.72 6.87 1.22
CA THR A 27 -11.07 5.55 1.76
C THR A 27 -11.82 4.75 0.69
N ILE A 28 -11.16 3.77 0.09
CA ILE A 28 -11.69 2.97 -1.04
C ILE A 28 -12.39 1.68 -0.60
N GLY A 29 -12.31 1.36 0.69
CA GLY A 29 -12.92 0.18 1.30
C GLY A 29 -12.74 0.21 2.81
N GLU A 30 -13.36 -0.75 3.51
CA GLU A 30 -13.25 -0.82 4.96
C GLU A 30 -11.78 -0.88 5.38
N GLY A 31 -11.29 0.15 6.08
CA GLY A 31 -9.91 0.27 6.54
C GLY A 31 -8.86 0.16 5.43
N VAL A 32 -9.16 0.64 4.22
CA VAL A 32 -8.20 0.75 3.11
C VAL A 32 -8.25 2.16 2.57
N ILE A 33 -7.10 2.84 2.63
CA ILE A 33 -6.95 4.24 2.23
C ILE A 33 -5.89 4.31 1.13
N CYS A 34 -6.17 5.08 0.08
CA CYS A 34 -5.21 5.41 -0.98
C CYS A 34 -4.84 6.88 -0.90
N ASP A 35 -3.55 7.17 -0.93
CA ASP A 35 -3.01 8.52 -1.03
C ASP A 35 -2.75 8.86 -2.49
N TYR A 36 -3.11 10.07 -2.92
CA TYR A 36 -2.98 10.54 -4.29
C TYR A 36 -2.09 11.77 -4.41
N ASP A 37 -1.40 11.88 -5.55
CA ASP A 37 -0.71 13.11 -5.95
C ASP A 37 -1.56 13.98 -6.90
N GLU A 38 -0.99 15.09 -7.33
CA GLU A 38 -1.64 16.08 -8.21
C GLU A 38 -2.07 15.55 -9.58
N ASN A 39 -1.58 14.36 -9.97
CA ASN A 39 -1.92 13.70 -11.22
C ASN A 39 -2.87 12.51 -11.00
N GLU A 40 -3.53 12.44 -9.84
CA GLU A 40 -4.41 11.34 -9.44
C GLU A 40 -3.70 9.98 -9.42
N GLN A 41 -2.38 9.95 -9.25
CA GLN A 41 -1.62 8.71 -9.14
C GLN A 41 -1.54 8.27 -7.68
N ILE A 42 -1.68 6.96 -7.44
CA ILE A 42 -1.53 6.40 -6.08
C ILE A 42 -0.07 6.54 -5.64
N VAL A 43 0.12 7.31 -4.58
CA VAL A 43 1.42 7.52 -3.91
C VAL A 43 1.65 6.44 -2.87
N GLY A 44 0.60 6.10 -2.11
CA GLY A 44 0.66 5.13 -1.03
C GLY A 44 -0.67 4.47 -0.74
N ILE A 45 -0.60 3.34 -0.04
CA ILE A 45 -1.74 2.51 0.33
C ILE A 45 -1.61 2.22 1.83
N GLU A 46 -2.63 2.58 2.59
CA GLU A 46 -2.75 2.24 4.01
C GLU A 46 -3.82 1.18 4.24
N ILE A 47 -3.49 0.20 5.06
CA ILE A 47 -4.34 -0.94 5.42
C ILE A 47 -4.42 -0.96 6.94
N LEU A 48 -5.60 -0.65 7.48
CA LEU A 48 -5.86 -0.62 8.91
C LEU A 48 -6.31 -2.00 9.44
N SER A 49 -6.24 -2.19 10.76
CA SER A 49 -6.67 -3.43 11.43
C SER A 49 -6.01 -4.69 10.85
N VAL A 50 -4.72 -4.61 10.52
CA VAL A 50 -3.99 -5.69 9.83
C VAL A 50 -4.05 -6.99 10.62
N LYS A 51 -3.95 -6.95 11.96
CA LYS A 51 -4.05 -8.15 12.82
C LYS A 51 -5.39 -8.89 12.69
N LYS A 52 -6.43 -8.23 12.18
CA LYS A 52 -7.78 -8.81 12.00
C LYS A 52 -8.01 -9.33 10.58
N ARG A 53 -7.03 -9.25 9.69
CA ARG A 53 -7.15 -9.63 8.29
C ARG A 53 -6.29 -10.85 7.99
N THR A 54 -6.85 -11.78 7.24
CA THR A 54 -6.13 -12.88 6.62
C THR A 54 -5.35 -12.39 5.40
N PRO A 55 -4.27 -13.09 4.99
CA PRO A 55 -3.58 -12.79 3.75
C PRO A 55 -4.52 -12.81 2.53
N GLU A 56 -5.51 -13.71 2.52
CA GLU A 56 -6.52 -13.84 1.46
C GLU A 56 -7.43 -12.61 1.38
N GLU A 57 -7.91 -12.09 2.51
CA GLU A 57 -8.70 -10.84 2.55
C GLU A 57 -7.88 -9.65 2.05
N ILE A 58 -6.59 -9.58 2.39
CA ILE A 58 -5.72 -8.51 1.89
C ILE A 58 -5.53 -8.63 0.36
N LYS A 59 -5.34 -9.84 -0.17
CA LYS A 59 -5.15 -10.08 -1.62
C LYS A 59 -6.37 -9.72 -2.45
N THR A 60 -7.59 -9.77 -1.88
CA THR A 60 -8.84 -9.53 -2.61
C THR A 60 -9.31 -8.07 -2.54
N ILE A 61 -8.60 -7.20 -1.82
CA ILE A 61 -8.89 -5.76 -1.79
C ILE A 61 -8.81 -5.21 -3.23
N ASN A 62 -9.90 -4.59 -3.69
CA ASN A 62 -9.97 -3.96 -4.99
C ASN A 62 -9.37 -2.54 -4.93
N ILE A 63 -8.08 -2.44 -5.23
CA ILE A 63 -7.36 -1.16 -5.32
C ILE A 63 -7.25 -0.79 -6.80
N PRO A 64 -7.56 0.46 -7.21
CA PRO A 64 -7.53 0.90 -8.60
C PRO A 64 -6.09 1.11 -9.13
N LEU A 65 -5.26 0.08 -9.00
CA LEU A 65 -3.88 0.07 -9.46
C LEU A 65 -3.79 -0.02 -10.98
N THR A 66 -3.05 0.89 -11.58
CA THR A 66 -2.65 0.81 -12.98
C THR A 66 -1.72 -0.39 -13.21
N THR A 67 -1.46 -0.72 -14.47
CA THR A 67 -0.47 -1.74 -14.83
C THR A 67 0.92 -1.40 -14.30
N GLU A 68 1.29 -0.11 -14.31
CA GLU A 68 2.56 0.36 -13.77
C GLU A 68 2.64 0.14 -12.26
N ASP A 69 1.58 0.49 -11.53
CA ASP A 69 1.52 0.32 -10.07
C ASP A 69 1.67 -1.15 -9.66
N LYS A 70 0.99 -2.04 -10.39
CA LYS A 70 1.10 -3.49 -10.17
C LYS A 70 2.53 -3.99 -10.39
N GLN A 71 3.23 -3.45 -11.40
CA GLN A 71 4.62 -3.81 -11.66
C GLN A 71 5.56 -3.27 -10.57
N GLN A 72 5.36 -2.02 -10.12
CA GLN A 72 6.13 -1.44 -9.02
C GLN A 72 5.94 -2.23 -7.72
N LEU A 73 4.70 -2.57 -7.36
CA LEU A 73 4.39 -3.39 -6.19
C LEU A 73 5.04 -4.78 -6.28
N LYS A 74 4.95 -5.44 -7.44
CA LYS A 74 5.61 -6.73 -7.66
C LYS A 74 7.13 -6.64 -7.48
N ASN A 75 7.76 -5.60 -8.04
CA ASN A 75 9.20 -5.39 -7.90
C ASN A 75 9.60 -5.17 -6.44
N LEU A 76 8.81 -4.40 -5.70
CA LEU A 76 9.02 -4.14 -4.28
C LEU A 76 8.93 -5.42 -3.42
N LEU A 77 7.91 -6.24 -3.64
CA LEU A 77 7.73 -7.51 -2.93
C LEU A 77 8.82 -8.52 -3.26
N ASN A 78 9.24 -8.60 -4.53
CA ASN A 78 10.34 -9.46 -4.95
C ASN A 78 11.66 -9.05 -4.30
N LEU A 79 11.94 -7.74 -4.23
CA LEU A 79 13.13 -7.23 -3.55
C LEU A 79 13.11 -7.58 -2.06
N PHE A 80 11.95 -7.43 -1.40
CA PHE A 80 11.81 -7.79 0.01
C PHE A 80 12.11 -9.28 0.26
N ASN A 81 11.57 -10.17 -0.57
CA ASN A 81 11.84 -11.61 -0.47
C ASN A 81 13.32 -11.95 -0.70
N TYR A 82 14.01 -11.22 -1.59
CA TYR A 82 15.42 -11.43 -1.86
C TYR A 82 16.34 -10.99 -0.70
N VAL A 83 15.98 -9.90 0.00
CA VAL A 83 16.79 -9.40 1.13
C VAL A 83 16.45 -10.06 2.47
N ALA A 84 15.27 -10.68 2.57
CA ALA A 84 14.81 -11.39 3.76
C ALA A 84 15.23 -12.88 3.80
N SER A 85 15.80 -13.40 2.71
CA SER A 85 16.43 -14.72 2.60
C SER A 85 17.92 -14.67 2.88
#